data_AF-A0A644X4L4-F1
#
_entry.id   AF-A0A644X4L4-F1
#
_cell.length_a   1.000
_cell.length_b   1.000
_cell.length_c   1.000
_cell.angle_alpha   90.00
_cell.angle_beta   90.00
_cell.angle_gamma   90.00
#
_symmetry.space_group_name_H-M   'P 1'
#
loop_
_entity.id
_entity.type
_entity.pdbx_description
1 polymer ?
#
loop_
_entity_poly.entity_id
_entity_poly.type
_entity_poly.pdbx_seq_one_letter_code
_entity_poly.pdbx_strand_id
1 'polypeptide(L)' 'MDYKVRVLDSESATGAKVRVLIESTDGVENWSTVGVSRDVVEASWIALVDSLEYKLIKDIEKTVRMYF' A
#
# COMPACT_ATOMS: atom_id res chain seq x y z
N MET A 1 1.87 -1.86 12.22
CA MET A 1 0.94 -2.27 11.15
C MET A 1 -0.37 -1.52 11.36
N ASP A 2 -0.80 -0.72 10.39
CA ASP A 2 -2.07 0.04 10.45
C ASP A 2 -2.82 -0.09 9.12
N TYR A 3 -4.16 -0.05 9.18
CA TYR A 3 -5.04 -0.19 8.02
C TYR A 3 -6.12 0.89 8.09
N LYS A 4 -6.08 1.83 7.14
CA LYS A 4 -7.02 2.96 7.08
C LYS A 4 -7.75 3.01 5.76
N VAL A 5 -9.08 3.02 5.82
CA VAL A 5 -9.95 3.15 4.65
C VAL A 5 -10.57 4.54 4.63
N ARG A 6 -10.60 5.17 3.45
CA ARG A 6 -11.31 6.42 3.20
C ARG A 6 -12.11 6.32 1.90
N VAL A 7 -13.39 6.68 1.98
CA VAL A 7 -14.22 6.91 0.79
C VAL A 7 -13.97 8.34 0.32
N LEU A 8 -13.51 8.51 -0.92
CA LEU A 8 -13.07 9.79 -1.47
C LEU A 8 -14.20 10.61 -2.08
N ASP A 9 -15.26 9.95 -2.56
CA ASP A 9 -16.28 10.64 -3.35
C ASP A 9 -17.65 10.04 -3.05
N SER A 10 -18.36 10.64 -2.10
CA SER A 10 -19.68 10.18 -1.66
C SER A 10 -20.84 10.83 -2.44
N GLU A 11 -20.58 11.84 -3.27
CA GLU A 11 -21.62 12.57 -4.02
C GLU A 11 -22.07 11.84 -5.30
N SER A 12 -21.25 10.92 -5.83
CA SER A 12 -21.63 10.09 -6.97
C SER A 12 -22.36 8.83 -6.50
N ALA A 13 -23.70 8.85 -6.61
CA ALA A 13 -24.65 7.86 -6.10
C ALA A 13 -24.38 6.37 -6.43
N THR A 14 -23.42 6.02 -7.29
CA THR A 14 -23.08 4.64 -7.67
C THR A 14 -21.57 4.40 -7.98
N GLY A 15 -20.67 5.35 -7.69
CA GLY A 15 -19.29 5.33 -8.21
C GLY A 15 -18.17 5.69 -7.23
N ALA A 16 -18.46 5.72 -5.93
CA ALA A 16 -17.54 6.18 -4.91
C ALA A 16 -16.20 5.45 -4.95
N LYS A 17 -15.10 6.21 -5.03
CA LYS A 17 -13.75 5.64 -4.95
C LYS A 17 -13.37 5.41 -3.50
N VAL A 18 -12.86 4.23 -3.22
CA VAL A 18 -12.26 3.82 -1.95
C VAL A 18 -10.74 3.95 -2.06
N ARG A 19 -10.15 4.58 -1.05
CA ARG A 19 -8.70 4.63 -0.83
C ARG A 19 -8.37 3.83 0.42
N VAL A 20 -7.45 2.88 0.28
CA VAL A 20 -6.91 2.07 1.38
C VAL A 20 -5.46 2.47 1.58
N LEU A 21 -5.09 2.81 2.81
CA LEU A 21 -3.71 3.03 3.24
C LEU A 21 -3.31 1.88 4.15
N ILE A 22 -2.19 1.24 3.83
CA ILE A 22 -1.58 0.18 4.64
C ILE A 22 -0.23 0.69 5.14
N GLU A 23 -0.04 0.69 6.45
CA GLU A 23 1.25 0.92 7.07
C GLU A 23 1.87 -0.42 7.44
N SER A 24 3.03 -0.71 6.88
CA SER A 24 3.77 -1.96 6.99
C SER A 24 5.10 -1.77 7.72
N THR A 25 5.60 -2.83 8.35
CA THR A 25 6.89 -2.87 9.02
C THR A 25 7.52 -4.25 8.90
N ASP A 26 8.84 -4.30 8.83
CA ASP A 26 9.65 -5.53 8.96
C ASP A 26 10.29 -5.65 10.36
N GLY A 27 9.92 -4.77 11.29
CA GLY A 27 10.52 -4.66 12.61
C GLY A 27 11.74 -3.73 12.67
N VAL A 28 12.23 -3.23 11.54
CA VAL A 28 13.37 -2.28 11.46
C VAL A 28 12.92 -0.97 10.81
N GLU A 29 12.23 -1.05 9.69
CA GLU A 29 11.74 0.09 8.93
C GLU A 29 10.21 0.04 8.83
N ASN A 30 9.61 1.22 8.78
CA ASN A 30 8.19 1.38 8.52
C ASN A 30 8.02 2.01 7.14
N TRP A 31 7.01 1.56 6.40
CA TRP A 31 6.62 2.14 5.13
C TRP A 31 5.10 2.11 4.99
N SER A 32 4.57 2.95 4.11
CA SER A 32 3.14 3.01 3.84
C SER A 32 2.87 2.94 2.36
N THR A 33 1.84 2.22 1.99
CA THR A 33 1.34 2.12 0.61
C THR A 33 -0.13 2.46 0.55
N VAL A 34 -0.57 2.85 -0.64
CA VAL A 34 -1.94 3.31 -0.87
C VAL A 34 -2.49 2.65 -2.13
N GLY A 35 -3.62 1.99 -1.99
CA GLY A 35 -4.40 1.47 -3.12
C GLY A 35 -5.71 2.22 -3.27
N VAL A 36 -6.15 2.42 -4.51
CA VAL A 36 -7.40 3.13 -4.81
C VAL A 36 -8.20 2.33 -5.83
N SER A 37 -9.43 1.96 -5.47
CA SER A 37 -10.39 1.31 -6.36
C SER A 37 -11.81 1.70 -5.97
N ARG A 38 -12.81 1.37 -6.78
CA ARG A 38 -14.23 1.43 -6.40
C ARG A 38 -14.62 0.33 -5.42
N ASP A 39 -13.81 -0.74 -5.33
CA ASP A 39 -14.01 -1.84 -4.41
C ASP A 39 -12.92 -1.84 -3.33
N VAL A 40 -13.32 -2.05 -2.07
CA VAL A 40 -12.39 -2.03 -0.92
C VAL A 40 -11.41 -3.21 -0.94
N VAL A 41 -11.83 -4.37 -1.44
CA VAL A 41 -10.99 -5.57 -1.56
C VAL A 41 -9.93 -5.33 -2.62
N GLU A 42 -10.33 -4.80 -3.79
CA GLU A 42 -9.37 -4.48 -4.86
C GLU A 42 -8.39 -3.37 -4.42
N ALA A 43 -8.89 -2.30 -3.78
CA ALA A 43 -8.03 -1.25 -3.23
C ALA A 43 -7.04 -1.81 -2.19
N SER A 44 -7.47 -2.78 -1.37
CA SER A 44 -6.60 -3.44 -0.39
C SER A 44 -5.56 -4.32 -1.06
N TRP A 45 -5.95 -5.06 -2.10
CA TRP A 45 -5.03 -5.89 -2.88
C TRP A 45 -3.90 -5.07 -3.50
N ILE A 46 -4.25 -3.95 -4.15
CA ILE A 46 -3.26 -3.03 -4.75
C ILE A 46 -2.29 -2.52 -3.67
N ALA A 47 -2.82 -2.00 -2.56
CA ALA A 47 -1.97 -1.48 -1.48
C ALA A 47 -1.03 -2.55 -0.90
N LEU A 48 -1.50 -3.80 -0.77
CA LEU A 48 -0.72 -4.90 -0.21
C LEU A 48 0.39 -5.36 -1.16
N VAL A 49 0.08 -5.53 -2.44
CA VAL A 49 1.08 -5.94 -3.45
C VAL A 49 2.17 -4.88 -3.54
N ASP A 50 1.80 -3.60 -3.66
CA ASP A 50 2.74 -2.49 -3.68
C ASP A 50 3.64 -2.48 -2.43
N SER A 51 3.09 -2.84 -1.27
CA SER A 51 3.85 -2.90 -0.01
C SER A 51 4.94 -3.96 -0.04
N LEU A 52 4.62 -5.14 -0.56
CA LEU A 52 5.56 -6.25 -0.67
C LEU A 52 6.62 -5.97 -1.74
N GLU A 53 6.22 -5.45 -2.90
CA GLU A 53 7.13 -5.08 -3.97
C GLU A 53 8.11 -3.99 -3.52
N TYR A 54 7.62 -2.93 -2.86
CA TYR A 54 8.46 -1.88 -2.30
C TYR A 54 9.52 -2.45 -1.37
N LYS A 55 9.12 -3.35 -0.46
CA LYS A 55 10.04 -3.94 0.51
C LYS A 55 11.08 -4.84 -0.16
N LEU A 56 10.66 -5.71 -1.08
CA LEU A 56 11.55 -6.60 -1.82
C LEU A 56 12.60 -5.81 -2.62
N ILE A 57 12.17 -4.77 -3.34
CA ILE A 57 13.08 -3.88 -4.10
C ILE A 57 14.10 -3.23 -3.16
N LYS A 58 13.63 -2.67 -2.04
CA LYS A 58 14.49 -2.01 -1.05
C LYS A 58 15.52 -2.96 -0.43
N ASP A 59 15.15 -4.22 -0.18
CA ASP A 59 16.06 -5.23 0.34
C ASP A 59 17.11 -5.67 -0.68
N ILE A 60 16.72 -5.78 -1.94
CA ILE A 60 17.65 -6.05 -3.05
C ILE A 60 18.63 -4.88 -3.19
N GLU A 61 18.15 -3.63 -3.18
CA GLU A 61 19.01 -2.44 -3.25
C GLU A 61 20.03 -2.37 -2.11
N LYS A 62 19.62 -2.70 -0.87
CA LYS A 62 20.52 -2.80 0.28
C LYS A 62 21.57 -3.88 0.09
N THR A 63 21.15 -5.05 -0.39
CA THR A 63 22.04 -6.19 -0.64
C THR A 63 23.07 -5.81 -1.70
N VAL A 64 22.63 -5.28 -2.85
CA VAL A 64 23.51 -4.85 -3.95
C VAL A 64 24.50 -3.79 -3.46
N ARG A 65 24.04 -2.75 -2.76
CA ARG A 65 24.91 -1.68 -2.22
C ARG A 65 25.93 -2.17 -1.20
N MET A 66 25.72 -3.32 -0.56
CA MET A 66 26.69 -3.88 0.38
C MET A 66 27.85 -4.60 -0.33
N TYR A 67 27.61 -5.12 -1.55
CA TYR A 67 28.60 -5.88 -2.31
C TYR A 67 29.43 -5.04 -3.29
N PHE A 68 29.02 -3.79 -3.57
CA PHE A 68 29.72 -2.83 -4.43
C PHE A 68 30.12 -1.59 -3.65
#